data_AF-A0A1X1NEG7-F1
#
_entry.id   AF-A0A1X1NEG7-F1
#
_cell.length_a   1.000
_cell.length_b   1.000
_cell.length_c   1.000
_cell.angle_alpha   90.00
_cell.angle_beta   90.00
_cell.angle_gamma   90.00
#
_symmetry.space_group_name_H-M   'P 1'
#
loop_
_entity.id
_entity.type
_entity.pdbx_description
1 polymer ?
#
loop_
_entity_poly.entity_id
_entity_poly.type
_entity_poly.pdbx_seq_one_letter_code
_entity_poly.pdbx_strand_id
1 'polypeptide(L)'
;MSITTTAATTTQTDPLHQLDARGAAEHAHIEALLRCWLRETGTPVTPGPLRVELPTAGLTLVTEVTHCSPTGWHRFAPARLEGPGGPLGPVADPVTAVALLSTEAAVRGGSRPGGVPAGEVADLVERTAESVRRVATFIADRRAHPQPPPEVDGFLDAEQALLLGHLNHPAPKSRDGISDHDAAAFSPELRGSFRLHWFAADESVVSHDAVEGAPSLAGRDTVALLADLAGRRLDDGRVLVPAHPWQARDLLHRPRIKDLVASGALTPLGELGPEWWPTSSVRTVYRPDADVMLKLSLGLRLTNSRRESTRTELRRGLEINRLLDAGYADATFLAHPGFAITRDPAWLAVDEPGRPQGPDVTGLDVAVREVPDGIADLRCLVGLVAPRPGLGRSALGELVAALGPGAAEQWTADYTDRVLVPMLHLYAATGIGLEAHQQNTLVRLDAQGRVTGSTFRDNQGYYLATSYLPGLLKRLGADSSTLAVVDDALVDDRLSYYLLRNQALSVIGCLAVDGLADERDLLAVLAGRLRAALPALAEAGPDGDRLARRWLEADTLPCKGNLLTRLHGIDEVLAPLDAQSVYLDAPNPLQEAAA
;
A
#
# COMPACT_ATOMS: atom_id res chain seq x y z
N MET A 1 10.06 6.34 -56.18
CA MET A 1 10.48 5.22 -55.32
C MET A 1 10.63 5.77 -53.91
N SER A 2 9.53 5.74 -53.14
CA SER A 2 9.54 6.07 -51.73
C SER A 2 9.90 4.81 -50.95
N ILE A 3 10.99 4.86 -50.20
CA ILE A 3 11.40 3.79 -49.30
C ILE A 3 10.66 4.06 -47.98
N THR A 4 9.58 3.32 -47.78
CA THR A 4 8.85 3.25 -46.52
C THR A 4 9.72 2.46 -45.55
N THR A 5 10.37 3.14 -44.61
CA THR A 5 11.11 2.48 -43.52
C THR A 5 10.09 1.97 -42.52
N THR A 6 9.56 0.77 -42.73
CA THR A 6 8.92 -0.01 -41.67
C THR A 6 9.98 -0.33 -40.62
N ALA A 7 9.97 0.43 -39.53
CA ALA A 7 10.70 0.06 -38.32
C ALA A 7 10.12 -1.27 -37.82
N ALA A 8 10.87 -2.34 -38.05
CA ALA A 8 10.62 -3.61 -37.38
C ALA A 8 10.95 -3.41 -35.90
N THR A 9 9.94 -3.11 -35.10
CA THR A 9 9.98 -3.27 -33.64
C THR A 9 10.17 -4.75 -33.36
N THR A 10 11.42 -5.18 -33.22
CA THR A 10 11.72 -6.40 -32.48
C THR A 10 11.19 -6.17 -31.07
N THR A 11 9.98 -6.67 -30.79
CA THR A 11 9.43 -6.73 -29.44
C THR A 11 10.37 -7.58 -28.61
N GLN A 12 11.35 -6.94 -27.97
CA GLN A 12 12.16 -7.57 -26.97
C GLN A 12 11.20 -7.93 -25.85
N THR A 13 10.88 -9.21 -25.81
CA THR A 13 9.96 -9.82 -24.87
C THR A 13 10.44 -9.58 -23.45
N ASP A 14 9.59 -8.98 -22.63
CA ASP A 14 9.85 -8.65 -21.23
C ASP A 14 10.37 -9.89 -20.44
N PRO A 15 11.54 -9.80 -19.78
CA PRO A 15 12.12 -10.92 -19.02
C PRO A 15 11.18 -11.49 -17.94
N LEU A 16 10.25 -10.69 -17.38
CA LEU A 16 9.26 -11.16 -16.41
C LEU A 16 8.34 -12.27 -16.96
N HIS A 17 8.14 -12.32 -18.28
CA HIS A 17 7.28 -13.33 -18.91
C HIS A 17 8.04 -14.57 -19.39
N GLN A 18 9.35 -14.47 -19.63
CA GLN A 18 10.11 -15.53 -20.27
C GLN A 18 10.92 -16.38 -19.31
N LEU A 19 11.43 -15.75 -18.26
CA LEU A 19 12.25 -16.45 -17.27
C LEU A 19 11.39 -17.44 -16.48
N ASP A 20 12.04 -18.47 -15.94
CA ASP A 20 11.42 -19.31 -14.92
C ASP A 20 11.03 -18.47 -13.68
N ALA A 21 10.28 -19.07 -12.75
CA ALA A 21 9.78 -18.32 -11.60
C ALA A 21 10.89 -17.69 -10.76
N ARG A 22 12.05 -18.36 -10.67
CA ARG A 22 13.21 -17.87 -9.92
C ARG A 22 13.88 -16.71 -10.63
N GLY A 23 14.19 -16.83 -11.91
CA GLY A 23 14.80 -15.78 -12.71
C GLY A 23 13.90 -14.56 -12.83
N ALA A 24 12.58 -14.74 -12.96
CA ALA A 24 11.63 -13.62 -12.96
C ALA A 24 11.61 -12.88 -11.62
N ALA A 25 11.68 -13.60 -10.49
CA ALA A 25 11.77 -13.00 -9.17
C ALA A 25 13.07 -12.21 -8.96
N GLU A 26 14.22 -12.78 -9.35
CA GLU A 26 15.52 -12.11 -9.26
C GLU A 26 15.57 -10.86 -10.15
N HIS A 27 15.07 -10.96 -11.38
CA HIS A 27 14.98 -9.83 -12.31
C HIS A 27 14.08 -8.71 -11.76
N ALA A 28 12.87 -9.04 -11.29
CA ALA A 28 11.95 -8.08 -10.69
C ALA A 28 12.58 -7.33 -9.50
N HIS A 29 13.33 -8.06 -8.67
CA HIS A 29 14.01 -7.48 -7.52
C HIS A 29 15.11 -6.49 -7.92
N ILE A 30 15.91 -6.84 -8.93
CA ILE A 30 16.94 -5.95 -9.47
C ILE A 30 16.31 -4.71 -10.11
N GLU A 31 15.20 -4.84 -10.84
CA GLU A 31 14.50 -3.68 -11.39
C GLU A 31 14.01 -2.74 -10.27
N ALA A 32 13.39 -3.29 -9.21
CA ALA A 32 12.93 -2.49 -8.08
C ALA A 32 14.08 -1.75 -7.39
N LEU A 33 15.22 -2.43 -7.22
CA LEU A 33 16.43 -1.85 -6.63
C LEU A 33 17.02 -0.75 -7.52
N LEU A 34 17.09 -0.95 -8.84
CA LEU A 34 17.54 0.06 -9.80
C LEU A 34 16.60 1.29 -9.79
N ARG A 35 15.28 1.10 -9.80
CA ARG A 35 14.32 2.21 -9.71
C ARG A 35 14.50 3.01 -8.42
N CYS A 36 14.69 2.34 -7.28
CA CYS A 36 15.00 3.02 -6.03
C CYS A 36 16.31 3.80 -6.12
N TRP A 37 17.38 3.13 -6.56
CA TRP A 37 18.71 3.74 -6.66
C TRP A 37 18.69 4.99 -7.55
N LEU A 38 18.28 4.83 -8.81
CA LEU A 38 18.30 5.91 -9.81
C LEU A 38 17.49 7.12 -9.35
N ARG A 39 16.29 6.89 -8.80
CA ARG A 39 15.46 7.95 -8.25
C ARG A 39 16.12 8.63 -7.06
N GLU A 40 16.63 7.86 -6.12
CA GLU A 40 17.14 8.38 -4.84
C GLU A 40 18.52 9.02 -4.97
N THR A 41 19.28 8.68 -6.03
CA THR A 41 20.54 9.35 -6.39
C THR A 41 20.37 10.44 -7.45
N GLY A 42 19.14 10.71 -7.90
CA GLY A 42 18.85 11.70 -8.94
C GLY A 42 19.56 11.41 -10.27
N THR A 43 19.81 10.13 -10.57
CA THR A 43 20.52 9.72 -11.80
C THR A 43 19.56 9.79 -12.98
N PRO A 44 19.85 10.60 -14.02
CA PRO A 44 19.02 10.67 -15.21
C PRO A 44 18.94 9.32 -15.92
N VAL A 45 17.77 8.98 -16.43
CA VAL A 45 17.52 7.72 -17.15
C VAL A 45 17.26 8.03 -18.61
N THR A 46 17.94 7.32 -19.51
CA THR A 46 17.74 7.42 -20.96
C THR A 46 17.63 6.01 -21.57
N PRO A 47 16.93 5.82 -22.70
CA PRO A 47 16.89 4.52 -23.37
C PRO A 47 18.29 4.05 -23.78
N GLY A 48 18.56 2.75 -23.64
CA GLY A 48 19.84 2.13 -23.98
C GLY A 48 20.75 1.86 -22.77
N PRO A 49 22.08 1.84 -22.95
CA PRO A 49 23.00 1.35 -21.92
C PRO A 49 22.95 2.17 -20.63
N LEU A 50 22.77 1.48 -19.50
CA LEU A 50 22.85 2.04 -18.15
C LEU A 50 24.03 1.42 -17.42
N ARG A 51 24.88 2.27 -16.86
CA ARG A 51 26.02 1.90 -16.01
C ARG A 51 25.89 2.58 -14.67
N VAL A 52 25.81 1.79 -13.61
CA VAL A 52 25.84 2.26 -12.22
C VAL A 52 27.20 1.91 -11.63
N GLU A 53 28.05 2.93 -11.52
CA GLU A 53 29.40 2.79 -10.99
C GLU A 53 29.37 2.64 -9.46
N LEU A 54 30.10 1.64 -8.94
CA LEU A 54 30.19 1.26 -7.53
C LEU A 54 31.65 1.37 -7.07
N PRO A 55 32.20 2.60 -6.96
CA PRO A 55 33.61 2.83 -6.67
C PRO A 55 34.06 2.20 -5.35
N THR A 56 33.18 2.05 -4.36
CA THR A 56 33.52 1.40 -3.09
C THR A 56 33.99 -0.04 -3.27
N ALA A 57 33.42 -0.75 -4.24
CA ALA A 57 33.77 -2.14 -4.56
C ALA A 57 34.67 -2.28 -5.80
N GLY A 58 34.90 -1.20 -6.55
CA GLY A 58 35.60 -1.26 -7.83
C GLY A 58 34.83 -2.04 -8.90
N LEU A 59 33.49 -2.00 -8.85
CA LEU A 59 32.60 -2.73 -9.76
C LEU A 59 31.64 -1.76 -10.47
N THR A 60 30.99 -2.24 -11.53
CA THR A 60 29.90 -1.55 -12.21
C THR A 60 28.72 -2.51 -12.36
N LEU A 61 27.50 -2.06 -12.02
CA LEU A 61 26.27 -2.75 -12.38
C LEU A 61 25.80 -2.22 -13.74
N VAL A 62 25.70 -3.11 -14.73
CA VAL A 62 25.42 -2.74 -16.13
C VAL A 62 24.15 -3.41 -16.61
N THR A 63 23.28 -2.65 -17.27
CA THR A 63 22.05 -3.13 -17.91
C THR A 63 21.69 -2.24 -19.11
N GLU A 64 20.58 -2.54 -19.78
CA GLU A 64 19.96 -1.69 -20.80
C GLU A 64 18.60 -1.21 -20.28
N VAL A 65 18.29 0.08 -20.43
CA VAL A 65 16.96 0.63 -20.23
C VAL A 65 16.12 0.30 -21.46
N THR A 66 15.25 -0.69 -21.35
CA THR A 66 14.37 -1.16 -22.43
C THR A 66 13.10 -0.33 -22.53
N HIS A 67 12.70 0.32 -21.44
CA HIS A 67 11.62 1.31 -21.42
C HIS A 67 12.00 2.44 -20.47
N CYS A 68 12.07 3.67 -20.99
CA CYS A 68 12.31 4.86 -20.19
C CYS A 68 10.98 5.56 -19.90
N SER A 69 10.62 5.66 -18.62
CA SER A 69 9.32 6.13 -18.18
C SER A 69 9.43 7.42 -17.36
N PRO A 70 8.78 8.53 -17.75
CA PRO A 70 8.65 9.73 -16.92
C PRO A 70 7.98 9.48 -15.56
N THR A 71 7.12 8.45 -15.43
CA THR A 71 6.50 8.11 -14.13
C THR A 71 7.37 7.24 -13.23
N GLY A 72 8.58 6.90 -13.67
CA GLY A 72 9.52 6.06 -12.92
C GLY A 72 9.28 4.55 -13.07
N TRP A 73 8.43 4.12 -14.00
CA TRP A 73 8.16 2.72 -14.34
C TRP A 73 9.17 2.13 -15.32
N HIS A 74 10.43 2.54 -15.22
CA HIS A 74 11.51 2.10 -16.10
C HIS A 74 11.58 0.58 -16.17
N ARG A 75 11.78 0.02 -17.37
CA ARG A 75 12.06 -1.42 -17.57
C ARG A 75 13.50 -1.60 -17.99
N PHE A 76 14.07 -2.71 -17.56
CA PHE A 76 15.48 -3.01 -17.78
C PHE A 76 15.65 -4.37 -18.43
N ALA A 77 16.73 -4.54 -19.19
CA ALA A 77 17.23 -5.86 -19.51
C ALA A 77 17.80 -6.55 -18.24
N PRO A 78 18.11 -7.86 -18.29
CA PRO A 78 18.86 -8.49 -17.21
C PRO A 78 20.18 -7.76 -16.94
N ALA A 79 20.38 -7.31 -15.70
CA ALA A 79 21.60 -6.62 -15.29
C ALA A 79 22.73 -7.62 -15.02
N ARG A 80 23.98 -7.19 -15.16
CA ARG A 80 25.19 -7.94 -14.81
C ARG A 80 26.19 -7.08 -14.05
N LEU A 81 27.09 -7.70 -13.31
CA LEU A 81 28.23 -7.02 -12.69
C LEU A 81 29.46 -7.09 -13.59
N GLU A 82 30.16 -5.97 -13.73
CA GLU A 82 31.46 -5.86 -14.41
C GLU A 82 32.53 -5.45 -13.39
N GLY A 83 33.69 -6.10 -13.47
CA GLY A 83 34.89 -5.70 -12.74
C GLY A 83 36.01 -5.27 -13.70
N PRO A 84 37.23 -5.02 -13.20
CA PRO A 84 38.36 -4.56 -14.02
C PRO A 84 38.73 -5.51 -15.18
N GLY A 85 38.45 -6.82 -15.02
CA GLY A 85 38.68 -7.85 -16.03
C GLY A 85 37.51 -8.11 -16.99
N GLY A 86 36.43 -7.34 -16.91
CA GLY A 86 35.21 -7.53 -17.69
C GLY A 86 34.03 -8.10 -16.88
N PRO A 87 33.01 -8.66 -17.57
CA PRO A 87 31.82 -9.22 -16.92
C PRO A 87 32.13 -10.35 -15.94
N LEU A 88 31.56 -10.29 -14.74
CA LEU A 88 31.72 -11.32 -13.69
C LEU A 88 30.74 -12.49 -13.84
N GLY A 89 29.72 -12.33 -14.67
CA GLY A 89 28.69 -13.34 -14.94
C GLY A 89 27.65 -12.82 -15.93
N PRO A 90 26.76 -13.70 -16.41
CA PRO A 90 25.73 -13.33 -17.40
C PRO A 90 24.62 -12.46 -16.79
N VAL A 91 24.31 -12.67 -15.51
CA VAL A 91 23.32 -11.91 -14.74
C VAL A 91 23.84 -11.64 -13.34
N ALA A 92 23.45 -10.51 -12.76
CA ALA A 92 23.75 -10.16 -11.39
C ALA A 92 22.84 -10.94 -10.43
N ASP A 93 23.40 -11.41 -9.32
CA ASP A 93 22.63 -11.95 -8.21
C ASP A 93 22.03 -10.79 -7.39
N PRO A 94 20.73 -10.80 -7.05
CA PRO A 94 20.08 -9.69 -6.35
C PRO A 94 20.62 -9.47 -4.94
N VAL A 95 21.07 -10.53 -4.24
CA VAL A 95 21.64 -10.43 -2.89
C VAL A 95 22.99 -9.69 -2.94
N THR A 96 23.80 -9.99 -3.95
CA THR A 96 25.06 -9.30 -4.21
C THR A 96 24.81 -7.85 -4.64
N ALA A 97 23.87 -7.62 -5.57
CA ALA A 97 23.54 -6.28 -6.05
C ALA A 97 23.06 -5.37 -4.92
N VAL A 98 22.17 -5.85 -4.04
CA VAL A 98 21.69 -5.06 -2.89
C VAL A 98 22.80 -4.78 -1.89
N ALA A 99 23.71 -5.73 -1.63
CA ALA A 99 24.83 -5.52 -0.73
C ALA A 99 25.75 -4.41 -1.26
N LEU A 100 26.07 -4.44 -2.55
CA LEU A 100 26.94 -3.44 -3.19
C LEU A 100 26.29 -2.06 -3.22
N LEU A 101 25.04 -1.96 -3.68
CA LEU A 101 24.33 -0.67 -3.76
C LEU A 101 24.07 -0.08 -2.37
N SER A 102 23.75 -0.90 -1.37
CA SER A 102 23.55 -0.44 0.00
C SER A 102 24.84 0.02 0.65
N THR A 103 25.96 -0.65 0.37
CA THR A 103 27.29 -0.23 0.83
C THR A 103 27.68 1.10 0.18
N GLU A 104 27.44 1.25 -1.12
CA GLU A 104 27.69 2.50 -1.84
C GLU A 104 26.81 3.64 -1.29
N ALA A 105 25.52 3.41 -1.02
CA ALA A 105 24.63 4.37 -0.37
C ALA A 105 25.14 4.81 1.00
N ALA A 106 25.61 3.85 1.81
CA ALA A 106 26.14 4.12 3.14
C ALA A 106 27.41 4.98 3.10
N VAL A 107 28.33 4.72 2.16
CA VAL A 107 29.57 5.49 2.00
C VAL A 107 29.31 6.90 1.46
N ARG A 108 28.29 7.09 0.61
CA ARG A 108 27.87 8.42 0.14
C ARG A 108 27.23 9.29 1.23
N GLY A 109 27.13 8.78 2.46
CA GLY A 109 26.70 9.52 3.65
C GLY A 109 25.22 9.36 4.00
N GLY A 110 24.42 8.68 3.17
CA GLY A 110 22.95 8.67 3.28
C GLY A 110 22.36 10.09 3.17
N SER A 111 21.07 10.23 2.88
CA SER A 111 20.45 11.56 2.76
C SER A 111 20.21 12.25 4.11
N ARG A 112 20.74 11.71 5.23
CA ARG A 112 20.54 12.23 6.59
C ARG A 112 21.84 12.32 7.40
N PRO A 113 21.97 13.32 8.29
CA PRO A 113 23.05 13.37 9.28
C PRO A 113 23.10 12.10 10.12
N GLY A 114 24.30 11.55 10.34
CA GLY A 114 24.52 10.33 11.13
C GLY A 114 24.75 9.05 10.30
N GLY A 115 24.57 9.10 8.98
CA GLY A 115 24.85 7.97 8.09
C GLY A 115 23.88 6.80 8.24
N VAL A 116 24.26 5.67 7.64
CA VAL A 116 23.51 4.40 7.75
C VAL A 116 23.90 3.70 9.06
N PRO A 117 22.94 3.40 9.96
CA PRO A 117 23.23 2.70 11.20
C PRO A 117 23.90 1.33 10.98
N ALA A 118 24.73 0.92 11.94
CA ALA A 118 25.43 -0.36 11.89
C ALA A 118 24.41 -1.53 11.82
N GLY A 119 24.64 -2.47 10.90
CA GLY A 119 23.79 -3.64 10.71
C GLY A 119 22.66 -3.49 9.69
N GLU A 120 22.25 -2.26 9.34
CA GLU A 120 21.12 -2.04 8.42
C GLU A 120 21.34 -2.59 7.00
N VAL A 121 22.59 -2.52 6.52
CA VAL A 121 22.99 -3.13 5.25
C VAL A 121 22.83 -4.66 5.31
N ALA A 122 23.31 -5.29 6.38
CA ALA A 122 23.21 -6.74 6.56
C ALA A 122 21.74 -7.18 6.69
N ASP A 123 20.95 -6.46 7.49
CA ASP A 123 19.51 -6.69 7.62
C ASP A 123 18.81 -6.58 6.26
N LEU A 124 19.14 -5.58 5.43
CA LEU A 124 18.54 -5.46 4.08
C LEU A 124 18.93 -6.61 3.13
N VAL A 125 20.16 -7.12 3.24
CA VAL A 125 20.64 -8.27 2.47
C VAL A 125 19.85 -9.53 2.83
N GLU A 126 19.65 -9.80 4.13
CA GLU A 126 18.87 -10.95 4.62
C GLU A 126 17.43 -10.91 4.11
N ARG A 127 16.79 -9.75 4.25
CA ARG A 127 15.42 -9.51 3.77
C ARG A 127 15.28 -9.62 2.27
N THR A 128 16.30 -9.20 1.52
CA THR A 128 16.33 -9.36 0.07
C THR A 128 16.33 -10.83 -0.32
N ALA A 129 17.20 -11.64 0.29
CA ALA A 129 17.26 -13.06 0.01
C ALA A 129 15.93 -13.77 0.32
N GLU A 130 15.28 -13.38 1.42
CA GLU A 130 13.95 -13.86 1.77
C GLU A 130 12.87 -13.43 0.75
N SER A 131 12.82 -12.14 0.42
CA SER A 131 11.86 -11.56 -0.53
C SER A 131 11.93 -12.26 -1.89
N VAL A 132 13.14 -12.44 -2.45
CA VAL A 132 13.34 -13.11 -3.75
C VAL A 132 12.84 -14.56 -3.70
N ARG A 133 13.13 -15.30 -2.62
CA ARG A 133 12.66 -16.68 -2.45
C ARG A 133 11.12 -16.74 -2.44
N ARG A 134 10.47 -15.86 -1.68
CA ARG A 134 9.00 -15.83 -1.59
C ARG A 134 8.35 -15.44 -2.92
N VAL A 135 8.88 -14.41 -3.59
CA VAL A 135 8.37 -13.99 -4.91
C VAL A 135 8.50 -15.12 -5.92
N ALA A 136 9.59 -15.89 -5.91
CA ALA A 136 9.73 -17.05 -6.79
C ALA A 136 8.63 -18.09 -6.54
N THR A 137 8.31 -18.39 -5.27
CA THR A 137 7.20 -19.27 -4.89
C THR A 137 5.86 -18.71 -5.37
N PHE A 138 5.61 -17.42 -5.17
CA PHE A 138 4.35 -16.77 -5.57
C PHE A 138 4.16 -16.78 -7.09
N ILE A 139 5.21 -16.51 -7.86
CA ILE A 139 5.17 -16.57 -9.32
C ILE A 139 4.92 -18.01 -9.79
N ALA A 140 5.61 -18.99 -9.21
CA ALA A 140 5.45 -20.40 -9.58
C ALA A 140 4.01 -20.87 -9.34
N ASP A 141 3.45 -20.56 -8.16
CA ASP A 141 2.07 -20.91 -7.82
C ASP A 141 1.06 -20.22 -8.73
N ARG A 142 1.18 -18.90 -8.94
CA ARG A 142 0.23 -18.17 -9.79
C ARG A 142 0.26 -18.62 -11.25
N ARG A 143 1.42 -19.02 -11.78
CA ARG A 143 1.53 -19.60 -13.13
C ARG A 143 0.86 -20.97 -13.22
N ALA A 144 0.92 -21.78 -12.17
CA ALA A 144 0.23 -23.07 -12.10
C ALA A 144 -1.28 -22.91 -11.91
N HIS A 145 -1.71 -21.89 -11.16
CA HIS A 145 -3.10 -21.63 -10.78
C HIS A 145 -3.55 -20.21 -11.14
N PRO A 146 -3.61 -19.85 -12.44
CA PRO A 146 -3.86 -18.47 -12.86
C PRO A 146 -5.26 -17.98 -12.50
N GLN A 147 -6.26 -18.85 -12.55
CA GLN A 147 -7.65 -18.51 -12.26
C GLN A 147 -7.94 -18.57 -10.76
N PRO A 148 -8.70 -17.61 -10.21
CA PRO A 148 -9.12 -17.67 -8.81
C PRO A 148 -10.07 -18.85 -8.57
N PRO A 149 -10.03 -19.46 -7.37
CA PRO A 149 -11.03 -20.43 -6.97
C PRO A 149 -12.39 -19.73 -6.72
N PRO A 150 -13.52 -20.46 -6.69
CA PRO A 150 -14.86 -19.88 -6.58
C PRO A 150 -15.10 -19.00 -5.35
N GLU A 151 -14.38 -19.23 -4.26
CA GLU A 151 -14.46 -18.48 -3.01
C GLU A 151 -13.81 -17.08 -3.09
N VAL A 152 -13.00 -16.84 -4.12
CA VAL A 152 -12.27 -15.59 -4.35
C VAL A 152 -13.05 -14.74 -5.34
N ASP A 153 -13.74 -13.73 -4.81
CA ASP A 153 -14.45 -12.75 -5.62
C ASP A 153 -13.49 -11.73 -6.29
N GLY A 154 -14.07 -10.79 -7.05
CA GLY A 154 -13.28 -9.78 -7.75
C GLY A 154 -12.47 -8.86 -6.83
N PHE A 155 -12.93 -8.64 -5.60
CA PHE A 155 -12.19 -7.86 -4.61
C PHE A 155 -10.98 -8.64 -4.11
N LEU A 156 -11.20 -9.88 -3.66
CA LEU A 156 -10.13 -10.75 -3.18
C LEU A 156 -9.10 -11.05 -4.26
N ASP A 157 -9.50 -11.30 -5.51
CA ASP A 157 -8.53 -11.57 -6.58
C ASP A 157 -7.58 -10.37 -6.78
N ALA A 158 -8.10 -9.14 -6.71
CA ALA A 158 -7.27 -7.94 -6.75
C ALA A 158 -6.39 -7.79 -5.50
N GLU A 159 -6.91 -8.03 -4.29
CA GLU A 159 -6.11 -8.02 -3.05
C GLU A 159 -4.95 -9.03 -3.09
N GLN A 160 -5.16 -10.15 -3.76
CA GLN A 160 -4.24 -11.28 -3.83
C GLN A 160 -3.34 -11.24 -5.07
N ALA A 161 -3.47 -10.23 -5.94
CA ALA A 161 -2.73 -10.14 -7.20
C ALA A 161 -1.29 -9.59 -7.06
N LEU A 162 -0.94 -8.93 -5.95
CA LEU A 162 0.34 -8.27 -5.78
C LEU A 162 1.48 -9.25 -5.50
N LEU A 163 1.97 -9.99 -6.49
CA LEU A 163 3.02 -11.02 -6.29
C LEU A 163 4.40 -10.41 -5.99
N LEU A 164 4.79 -9.40 -6.77
CA LEU A 164 6.12 -8.78 -6.68
C LEU A 164 6.26 -7.83 -5.48
N GLY A 165 5.12 -7.33 -4.97
CA GLY A 165 5.09 -6.33 -3.92
C GLY A 165 5.35 -4.93 -4.47
N HIS A 166 5.74 -3.99 -3.61
CA HIS A 166 5.96 -2.60 -4.02
C HIS A 166 7.14 -2.50 -4.99
N LEU A 167 6.87 -2.08 -6.24
CA LEU A 167 7.86 -1.98 -7.33
C LEU A 167 8.99 -0.96 -7.10
N ASN A 168 8.88 -0.17 -6.03
CA ASN A 168 9.82 0.89 -5.65
C ASN A 168 10.29 0.67 -4.20
N HIS A 169 10.49 -0.57 -3.79
CA HIS A 169 10.99 -0.93 -2.46
C HIS A 169 12.05 -2.04 -2.59
N PRO A 170 13.16 -1.99 -1.83
CA PRO A 170 14.29 -2.90 -2.04
C PRO A 170 14.09 -4.33 -1.50
N ALA A 171 13.07 -4.58 -0.67
CA ALA A 171 12.73 -5.92 -0.17
C ALA A 171 11.21 -6.05 0.05
N PRO A 172 10.39 -5.98 -1.01
CA PRO A 172 8.96 -5.72 -0.90
C PRO A 172 8.12 -6.89 -0.35
N LYS A 173 8.64 -8.12 -0.39
CA LYS A 173 7.97 -9.33 0.12
C LYS A 173 8.70 -10.01 1.27
N SER A 174 9.67 -9.33 1.89
CA SER A 174 10.24 -9.81 3.15
C SER A 174 9.18 -9.79 4.26
N ARG A 175 9.13 -10.89 5.03
CA ARG A 175 8.17 -11.14 6.12
C ARG A 175 8.90 -11.83 7.27
N ASP A 176 9.78 -11.10 7.93
CA ASP A 176 10.57 -11.55 9.07
C ASP A 176 9.69 -12.26 10.10
N GLY A 177 9.76 -13.60 10.17
CA GLY A 177 9.05 -14.41 11.16
C GLY A 177 7.95 -15.35 10.63
N ILE A 178 7.51 -15.25 9.37
CA ILE A 178 6.59 -16.25 8.78
C ILE A 178 7.39 -17.46 8.30
N SER A 179 7.07 -18.66 8.80
CA SER A 179 7.68 -19.90 8.29
C SER A 179 7.20 -20.24 6.87
N ASP A 180 7.95 -21.05 6.12
CA ASP A 180 7.48 -21.53 4.80
C ASP A 180 6.18 -22.35 4.91
N HIS A 181 5.96 -23.03 6.04
CA HIS A 181 4.73 -23.74 6.33
C HIS A 181 3.54 -22.78 6.51
N ASP A 182 3.72 -21.73 7.30
CA ASP A 182 2.71 -20.70 7.55
C ASP A 182 2.40 -19.87 6.29
N ALA A 183 3.36 -19.74 5.37
CA ALA A 183 3.24 -18.91 4.20
C ALA A 183 2.03 -19.30 3.33
N ALA A 184 1.74 -20.60 3.18
CA ALA A 184 0.62 -21.06 2.37
C ALA A 184 -0.74 -20.53 2.88
N ALA A 185 -0.93 -20.49 4.20
CA ALA A 185 -2.18 -20.03 4.81
C ALA A 185 -2.27 -18.51 4.92
N PHE A 186 -1.17 -17.84 5.28
CA PHE A 186 -1.19 -16.41 5.63
C PHE A 186 -0.88 -15.48 4.46
N SER A 187 -0.43 -15.99 3.31
CA SER A 187 -0.04 -15.17 2.15
C SER A 187 -1.22 -14.92 1.21
N PRO A 188 -1.62 -13.65 1.00
CA PRO A 188 -2.59 -13.30 -0.04
C PRO A 188 -2.16 -13.78 -1.42
N GLU A 189 -0.85 -13.76 -1.72
CA GLU A 189 -0.32 -14.11 -3.03
C GLU A 189 -0.58 -15.57 -3.44
N LEU A 190 -0.66 -16.44 -2.44
CA LEU A 190 -0.97 -17.88 -2.56
C LEU A 190 -2.47 -18.16 -2.40
N ARG A 191 -3.30 -17.11 -2.33
CA ARG A 191 -4.73 -17.18 -2.06
C ARG A 191 -5.07 -17.99 -0.79
N GLY A 192 -4.20 -17.87 0.22
CA GLY A 192 -4.35 -18.59 1.48
C GLY A 192 -5.59 -18.16 2.26
N SER A 193 -6.03 -19.03 3.16
CA SER A 193 -7.09 -18.77 4.14
C SER A 193 -6.74 -19.44 5.47
N PHE A 194 -7.31 -18.94 6.57
CA PHE A 194 -7.09 -19.51 7.90
C PHE A 194 -8.23 -19.18 8.86
N ARG A 195 -8.40 -20.02 9.89
CA ARG A 195 -9.26 -19.71 11.03
C ARG A 195 -8.55 -18.78 11.99
N LEU A 196 -9.27 -17.83 12.58
CA LEU A 196 -8.69 -16.94 13.59
C LEU A 196 -8.42 -17.70 14.89
N HIS A 197 -7.36 -17.31 15.59
CA HIS A 197 -7.16 -17.73 16.96
C HIS A 197 -7.99 -16.84 17.88
N TRP A 198 -8.62 -17.42 18.91
CA TRP A 198 -9.45 -16.69 19.85
C TRP A 198 -8.92 -16.81 21.27
N PHE A 199 -9.08 -15.74 22.04
CA PHE A 199 -8.89 -15.72 23.48
C PHE A 199 -10.21 -15.42 24.19
N ALA A 200 -10.41 -15.96 25.38
CA ALA A 200 -11.42 -15.50 26.33
C ALA A 200 -10.75 -14.55 27.33
N ALA A 201 -11.11 -13.27 27.28
CA ALA A 201 -10.62 -12.25 28.19
C ALA A 201 -11.66 -11.93 29.27
N ASP A 202 -11.20 -11.70 30.49
CA ASP A 202 -12.04 -11.10 31.53
C ASP A 202 -12.44 -9.69 31.12
N GLU A 203 -13.70 -9.30 31.36
CA GLU A 203 -14.21 -7.98 30.97
C GLU A 203 -13.39 -6.83 31.57
N SER A 204 -12.80 -7.03 32.77
CA SER A 204 -12.00 -5.99 33.44
C SER A 204 -10.70 -5.64 32.74
N VAL A 205 -10.25 -6.45 31.77
CA VAL A 205 -9.06 -6.21 30.96
C VAL A 205 -9.39 -5.93 29.50
N VAL A 206 -10.65 -5.63 29.17
CA VAL A 206 -11.07 -5.31 27.81
C VAL A 206 -11.54 -3.87 27.73
N SER A 207 -11.02 -3.16 26.72
CA SER A 207 -11.55 -1.89 26.28
C SER A 207 -12.14 -2.06 24.88
N HIS A 208 -13.32 -1.51 24.64
CA HIS A 208 -13.91 -1.46 23.31
C HIS A 208 -14.78 -0.21 23.19
N ASP A 209 -15.02 0.23 21.95
CA ASP A 209 -15.99 1.28 21.64
C ASP A 209 -16.55 1.01 20.22
N ALA A 210 -17.74 1.54 19.95
CA ALA A 210 -18.44 1.40 18.70
C ALA A 210 -19.28 2.65 18.41
N VAL A 211 -19.52 2.93 17.13
CA VAL A 211 -20.50 3.94 16.71
C VAL A 211 -21.89 3.32 16.74
N GLU A 212 -22.75 3.84 17.61
CA GLU A 212 -24.15 3.42 17.73
C GLU A 212 -24.89 3.63 16.41
N GLY A 213 -25.70 2.65 16.00
CA GLY A 213 -26.50 2.73 14.77
C GLY A 213 -25.74 2.49 13.47
N ALA A 214 -24.42 2.21 13.52
CA ALA A 214 -23.65 1.86 12.33
C ALA A 214 -24.27 0.61 11.64
N PRO A 215 -24.66 0.70 10.35
CA PRO A 215 -25.40 -0.37 9.67
C PRO A 215 -24.71 -1.73 9.69
N SER A 216 -23.38 -1.76 9.49
CA SER A 216 -22.56 -2.98 9.47
C SER A 216 -22.49 -3.70 10.83
N LEU A 217 -22.84 -3.03 11.93
CA LEU A 217 -22.94 -3.66 13.25
C LEU A 217 -24.30 -4.34 13.48
N ALA A 218 -25.33 -3.99 12.70
CA ALA A 218 -26.69 -4.54 12.81
C ALA A 218 -27.26 -4.49 14.24
N GLY A 219 -27.03 -3.38 14.95
CA GLY A 219 -27.50 -3.15 16.33
C GLY A 219 -26.72 -3.89 17.42
N ARG A 220 -25.62 -4.58 17.08
CA ARG A 220 -24.72 -5.22 18.04
C ARG A 220 -23.65 -4.24 18.50
N ASP A 221 -23.20 -4.38 19.74
CA ASP A 221 -21.92 -3.79 20.16
C ASP A 221 -20.74 -4.65 19.66
N THR A 222 -19.51 -4.17 19.92
CA THR A 222 -18.29 -4.87 19.50
C THR A 222 -18.20 -6.29 20.08
N VAL A 223 -18.60 -6.48 21.34
CA VAL A 223 -18.46 -7.77 22.05
C VAL A 223 -19.41 -8.81 21.44
N ALA A 224 -20.68 -8.45 21.26
CA ALA A 224 -21.68 -9.31 20.65
C ALA A 224 -21.33 -9.64 19.19
N LEU A 225 -20.84 -8.66 18.43
CA LEU A 225 -20.37 -8.89 17.06
C LEU A 225 -19.24 -9.92 17.00
N LEU A 226 -18.21 -9.77 17.85
CA LEU A 226 -17.07 -10.68 17.86
C LEU A 226 -17.47 -12.09 18.30
N ALA A 227 -18.40 -12.24 19.25
CA ALA A 227 -18.93 -13.53 19.65
C ALA A 227 -19.70 -14.23 18.51
N ASP A 228 -20.51 -13.49 17.75
CA ASP A 228 -21.20 -14.01 16.57
C ASP A 228 -20.20 -14.45 15.49
N LEU A 229 -19.15 -13.65 15.23
CA LEU A 229 -18.09 -13.99 14.26
C LEU A 229 -17.29 -15.24 14.66
N ALA A 230 -17.09 -15.46 15.97
CA ALA A 230 -16.45 -16.67 16.49
C ALA A 230 -17.32 -17.92 16.35
N GLY A 231 -18.63 -17.75 16.13
CA GLY A 231 -19.61 -18.84 16.20
C GLY A 231 -19.75 -19.42 17.61
N ARG A 232 -19.40 -18.65 18.64
CA ARG A 232 -19.36 -19.10 20.04
C ARG A 232 -19.78 -17.96 20.97
N ARG A 233 -20.59 -18.27 21.98
CA ARG A 233 -20.84 -17.39 23.13
C ARG A 233 -20.28 -18.04 24.39
N LEU A 234 -19.81 -17.22 25.32
CA LEU A 234 -19.31 -17.67 26.61
C LEU A 234 -20.34 -17.34 27.69
N ASP A 235 -20.70 -18.33 28.51
CA ASP A 235 -21.75 -18.18 29.53
C ASP A 235 -21.24 -17.55 30.83
N ASP A 236 -19.92 -17.36 30.94
CA ASP A 236 -19.22 -16.87 32.14
C ASP A 236 -18.94 -15.35 32.11
N GLY A 237 -19.49 -14.63 31.12
CA GLY A 237 -19.33 -13.18 30.97
C GLY A 237 -18.00 -12.74 30.36
N ARG A 238 -17.13 -13.67 29.95
CA ARG A 238 -15.87 -13.34 29.28
C ARG A 238 -16.08 -12.88 27.84
N VAL A 239 -15.17 -12.02 27.39
CA VAL A 239 -15.17 -11.43 26.04
C VAL A 239 -14.28 -12.24 25.10
N LEU A 240 -14.78 -12.49 23.90
CA LEU A 240 -14.02 -13.16 22.84
C LEU A 240 -13.16 -12.16 22.07
N VAL A 241 -11.84 -12.42 22.02
CA VAL A 241 -10.84 -11.57 21.37
C VAL A 241 -10.18 -12.33 20.23
N PRO A 242 -10.34 -11.88 18.96
CA PRO A 242 -9.69 -12.51 17.82
C PRO A 242 -8.23 -12.10 17.72
N ALA A 243 -7.40 -12.99 17.20
CA ALA A 243 -6.02 -12.73 16.86
C ALA A 243 -5.63 -13.50 15.59
N HIS A 244 -4.69 -12.94 14.84
CA HIS A 244 -4.03 -13.69 13.77
C HIS A 244 -3.29 -14.89 14.39
N PRO A 245 -3.37 -16.12 13.83
CA PRO A 245 -2.74 -17.31 14.44
C PRO A 245 -1.25 -17.16 14.71
N TRP A 246 -0.51 -16.57 13.77
CA TRP A 246 0.90 -16.20 13.99
C TRP A 246 1.09 -15.30 15.22
N GLN A 247 0.28 -14.23 15.33
CA GLN A 247 0.35 -13.27 16.44
C GLN A 247 0.05 -13.96 17.76
N ALA A 248 -0.99 -14.81 17.81
CA ALA A 248 -1.35 -15.54 19.02
C ALA A 248 -0.20 -16.42 19.55
N ARG A 249 0.55 -17.09 18.66
CA ARG A 249 1.72 -17.89 19.07
C ARG A 249 2.83 -17.02 19.65
N ASP A 250 3.16 -15.91 18.99
CA ASP A 250 4.19 -14.98 19.47
C ASP A 250 3.81 -14.35 20.81
N LEU A 251 2.56 -13.89 20.95
CA LEU A 251 2.05 -13.21 22.13
C LEU A 251 2.19 -14.05 23.40
N LEU A 252 1.93 -15.36 23.35
CA LEU A 252 2.07 -16.25 24.51
C LEU A 252 3.50 -16.31 25.06
N HIS A 253 4.49 -15.83 24.30
CA HIS A 253 5.88 -15.72 24.76
C HIS A 253 6.21 -14.36 25.39
N ARG A 254 5.39 -13.32 25.16
CA ARG A 254 5.60 -11.97 25.69
C ARG A 254 5.21 -11.89 27.18
N PRO A 255 6.06 -11.30 28.05
CA PRO A 255 5.83 -11.29 29.51
C PRO A 255 4.42 -10.85 29.93
N ARG A 256 3.94 -9.72 29.39
CA ARG A 256 2.62 -9.18 29.70
C ARG A 256 1.48 -10.18 29.44
N ILE A 257 1.48 -10.84 28.29
CA ILE A 257 0.43 -11.80 27.94
C ILE A 257 0.54 -13.05 28.80
N LYS A 258 1.77 -13.51 29.12
CA LYS A 258 1.98 -14.61 30.07
C LYS A 258 1.36 -14.31 31.43
N ASP A 259 1.51 -13.08 31.93
CA ASP A 259 0.96 -12.68 33.23
C ASP A 259 -0.58 -12.63 33.20
N LEU A 260 -1.18 -12.15 32.12
CA LEU A 260 -2.64 -12.21 31.92
C LEU A 260 -3.17 -13.65 31.87
N VAL A 261 -2.43 -14.56 31.23
CA VAL A 261 -2.79 -15.98 31.18
C VAL A 261 -2.61 -16.64 32.54
N ALA A 262 -1.51 -16.38 33.23
CA ALA A 262 -1.22 -16.95 34.55
C ALA A 262 -2.20 -16.50 35.64
N SER A 263 -2.70 -15.26 35.56
CA SER A 263 -3.73 -14.73 36.46
C SER A 263 -5.14 -15.21 36.11
N GLY A 264 -5.34 -15.86 34.95
CA GLY A 264 -6.64 -16.28 34.45
C GLY A 264 -7.47 -15.14 33.83
N ALA A 265 -6.93 -13.92 33.73
CA ALA A 265 -7.58 -12.79 33.07
C ALA A 265 -7.66 -12.96 31.55
N LEU A 266 -6.82 -13.82 30.96
CA LEU A 266 -6.86 -14.17 29.54
C LEU A 266 -6.72 -15.70 29.40
N THR A 267 -7.45 -16.31 28.48
CA THR A 267 -7.35 -17.76 28.23
C THR A 267 -7.32 -18.04 26.74
N PRO A 268 -6.26 -18.66 26.19
CA PRO A 268 -6.21 -19.04 24.79
C PRO A 268 -7.23 -20.16 24.52
N LEU A 269 -8.06 -19.99 23.49
CA LEU A 269 -9.09 -20.96 23.09
C LEU A 269 -8.69 -21.76 21.83
N GLY A 270 -7.64 -21.33 21.12
CA GLY A 270 -7.25 -21.95 19.85
C GLY A 270 -7.99 -21.35 18.65
N GLU A 271 -7.90 -22.06 17.53
CA GLU A 271 -8.53 -21.65 16.27
C GLU A 271 -10.02 -22.03 16.26
N LEU A 272 -10.90 -21.04 16.05
CA LEU A 272 -12.36 -21.23 16.06
C LEU A 272 -13.00 -20.52 14.88
N GLY A 273 -14.24 -20.90 14.58
CA GLY A 273 -15.07 -20.27 13.55
C GLY A 273 -14.66 -20.66 12.12
N PRO A 274 -15.21 -19.95 11.13
CA PRO A 274 -14.90 -20.15 9.72
C PRO A 274 -13.53 -19.56 9.35
N GLU A 275 -13.10 -19.87 8.13
CA GLU A 275 -11.88 -19.30 7.57
C GLU A 275 -12.07 -17.85 7.12
N TRP A 276 -10.96 -17.12 7.12
CA TRP A 276 -10.85 -15.76 6.63
C TRP A 276 -9.71 -15.65 5.63
N TRP A 277 -9.85 -14.77 4.65
CA TRP A 277 -8.85 -14.52 3.61
C TRP A 277 -8.08 -13.24 3.91
N PRO A 278 -6.75 -13.29 4.01
CA PRO A 278 -5.92 -12.10 4.18
C PRO A 278 -5.95 -11.26 2.90
N THR A 279 -6.11 -9.95 3.06
CA THR A 279 -6.02 -8.97 1.97
C THR A 279 -4.57 -8.55 1.75
N SER A 280 -4.30 -7.63 0.82
CA SER A 280 -2.94 -7.15 0.51
C SER A 280 -2.15 -6.60 1.70
N SER A 281 -2.81 -6.23 2.81
CA SER A 281 -2.15 -5.81 4.07
C SER A 281 -1.69 -6.98 4.94
N VAL A 282 -2.04 -8.22 4.58
CA VAL A 282 -1.89 -9.48 5.35
C VAL A 282 -2.73 -9.54 6.62
N ARG A 283 -2.76 -8.44 7.39
CA ARG A 283 -3.41 -8.36 8.70
C ARG A 283 -4.89 -7.97 8.68
N THR A 284 -5.38 -7.44 7.56
CA THR A 284 -6.81 -7.25 7.35
C THR A 284 -7.34 -8.49 6.67
N VAL A 285 -8.36 -9.09 7.27
CA VAL A 285 -8.96 -10.32 6.78
C VAL A 285 -10.42 -10.08 6.40
N TYR A 286 -10.84 -10.69 5.30
CA TYR A 286 -12.17 -10.58 4.71
C TYR A 286 -12.77 -11.97 4.51
N ARG A 287 -14.09 -12.05 4.59
CA ARG A 287 -14.88 -13.23 4.20
C ARG A 287 -16.15 -12.74 3.48
N PRO A 288 -16.55 -13.35 2.35
CA PRO A 288 -17.69 -12.88 1.57
C PRO A 288 -19.05 -12.88 2.28
N ASP A 289 -19.21 -13.68 3.32
CA ASP A 289 -20.46 -13.87 4.06
C ASP A 289 -20.53 -13.10 5.39
N ALA A 290 -19.60 -12.17 5.64
CA ALA A 290 -19.68 -11.25 6.78
C ALA A 290 -19.86 -9.80 6.34
N ASP A 291 -20.57 -9.03 7.15
CA ASP A 291 -20.80 -7.59 6.94
C ASP A 291 -19.58 -6.73 7.30
N VAL A 292 -18.55 -7.35 7.88
CA VAL A 292 -17.35 -6.69 8.38
C VAL A 292 -16.07 -7.46 8.02
N MET A 293 -14.99 -6.70 7.85
CA MET A 293 -13.61 -7.18 7.86
C MET A 293 -13.00 -6.97 9.25
N LEU A 294 -11.96 -7.74 9.58
CA LEU A 294 -11.18 -7.55 10.80
C LEU A 294 -9.75 -7.11 10.44
N LYS A 295 -9.31 -5.96 10.98
CA LYS A 295 -7.91 -5.52 10.93
C LYS A 295 -7.24 -5.90 12.24
N LEU A 296 -6.44 -6.96 12.19
CA LEU A 296 -5.81 -7.57 13.36
C LEU A 296 -4.42 -6.98 13.61
N SER A 297 -3.99 -6.93 14.86
CA SER A 297 -2.58 -6.66 15.17
C SER A 297 -1.68 -7.81 14.70
N LEU A 298 -0.54 -7.46 14.10
CA LEU A 298 0.44 -8.40 13.58
C LEU A 298 1.86 -7.85 13.77
N GLY A 299 2.59 -8.38 14.72
CA GLY A 299 3.97 -8.00 15.11
C GLY A 299 5.05 -8.27 14.07
N LEU A 300 4.67 -8.64 12.85
CA LEU A 300 5.59 -8.83 11.73
C LEU A 300 6.00 -7.48 11.14
N ARG A 301 7.28 -7.39 10.74
CA ARG A 301 7.78 -6.26 9.95
C ARG A 301 7.41 -6.47 8.48
N LEU A 302 6.41 -5.74 8.02
CA LEU A 302 6.00 -5.72 6.61
C LEU A 302 6.47 -4.41 5.99
N THR A 303 7.30 -4.50 4.94
CA THR A 303 8.06 -3.38 4.37
C THR A 303 8.87 -2.63 5.44
N ASN A 304 8.53 -1.40 5.77
CA ASN A 304 9.28 -0.55 6.70
C ASN A 304 8.69 -0.49 8.12
N SER A 305 7.63 -1.26 8.43
CA SER A 305 6.94 -1.10 9.72
C SER A 305 6.47 -2.41 10.32
N ARG A 306 6.46 -2.47 11.66
CA ARG A 306 5.68 -3.46 12.40
C ARG A 306 4.20 -3.14 12.28
N ARG A 307 3.35 -4.17 12.15
CA ARG A 307 1.92 -4.01 11.83
C ARG A 307 1.01 -4.28 13.02
N GLU A 308 1.39 -3.81 14.19
CA GLU A 308 0.51 -3.79 15.37
C GLU A 308 -0.30 -2.49 15.36
N SER A 309 -1.56 -2.56 15.80
CA SER A 309 -2.41 -1.39 15.88
C SER A 309 -2.13 -0.62 17.17
N THR A 310 -2.20 0.71 17.10
CA THR A 310 -2.11 1.56 18.29
C THR A 310 -3.50 1.99 18.76
N ARG A 311 -3.65 2.31 20.04
CA ARG A 311 -4.92 2.81 20.58
C ARG A 311 -5.42 4.07 19.86
N THR A 312 -4.51 4.97 19.48
CA THR A 312 -4.85 6.19 18.74
C THR A 312 -5.49 5.87 17.39
N GLU A 313 -4.98 4.86 16.68
CA GLU A 313 -5.53 4.44 15.38
C GLU A 313 -6.93 3.84 15.50
N LEU A 314 -7.16 3.02 16.54
CA LEU A 314 -8.48 2.45 16.80
C LEU A 314 -9.53 3.54 17.03
N ARG A 315 -9.18 4.54 17.87
CA ARG A 315 -10.05 5.69 18.17
C ARG A 315 -10.26 6.59 16.95
N ARG A 316 -9.24 6.74 16.10
CA ARG A 316 -9.32 7.50 14.84
C ARG A 316 -10.38 6.94 13.89
N GLY A 317 -10.53 5.62 13.81
CA GLY A 317 -11.61 4.98 13.04
C GLY A 317 -13.00 5.49 13.46
N LEU A 318 -13.27 5.55 14.78
CA LEU A 318 -14.55 6.05 15.29
C LEU A 318 -14.73 7.55 15.08
N GLU A 319 -13.67 8.34 15.25
CA GLU A 319 -13.73 9.79 15.02
C GLU A 319 -14.07 10.10 13.56
N ILE A 320 -13.41 9.45 12.60
CA ILE A 320 -13.75 9.59 11.18
C ILE A 320 -15.20 9.17 10.93
N ASN A 321 -15.64 8.04 11.49
CA ASN A 321 -17.03 7.60 11.32
C ASN A 321 -18.03 8.66 11.83
N ARG A 322 -17.80 9.22 13.03
CA ARG A 322 -18.61 10.30 13.61
C ARG A 322 -18.56 11.60 12.80
N LEU A 323 -17.40 11.96 12.23
CA LEU A 323 -17.26 13.11 11.33
C LEU A 323 -18.10 12.95 10.06
N LEU A 324 -18.08 11.76 9.47
CA LEU A 324 -18.85 11.45 8.27
C LEU A 324 -20.36 11.46 8.57
N ASP A 325 -20.81 10.91 9.69
CA ASP A 325 -22.22 10.99 10.12
C ASP A 325 -22.66 12.41 10.45
N ALA A 326 -21.76 13.23 10.99
CA ALA A 326 -22.00 14.63 11.22
C ALA A 326 -22.05 15.45 9.93
N GLY A 327 -21.88 14.85 8.75
CA GLY A 327 -21.94 15.50 7.45
C GLY A 327 -20.71 16.36 7.11
N TYR A 328 -19.55 16.07 7.70
CA TYR A 328 -18.34 16.87 7.48
C TYR A 328 -17.82 16.80 6.04
N ALA A 329 -18.11 15.70 5.33
CA ALA A 329 -17.70 15.47 3.95
C ALA A 329 -18.87 15.51 2.93
N ASP A 330 -20.07 15.98 3.33
CA ASP A 330 -21.28 15.96 2.50
C ASP A 330 -21.12 16.71 1.19
N ALA A 331 -20.43 17.85 1.20
CA ALA A 331 -20.15 18.61 -0.02
C ALA A 331 -19.37 17.77 -1.05
N THR A 332 -18.40 16.98 -0.59
CA THR A 332 -17.63 16.07 -1.45
C THR A 332 -18.48 14.93 -1.98
N PHE A 333 -19.29 14.28 -1.14
CA PHE A 333 -20.14 13.17 -1.58
C PHE A 333 -21.26 13.65 -2.52
N LEU A 334 -21.76 14.88 -2.33
CA LEU A 334 -22.72 15.50 -3.24
C LEU A 334 -22.10 15.81 -4.60
N ALA A 335 -20.89 16.39 -4.62
CA ALA A 335 -20.16 16.68 -5.86
C ALA A 335 -19.68 15.41 -6.58
N HIS A 336 -19.37 14.36 -5.82
CA HIS A 336 -18.79 13.11 -6.30
C HIS A 336 -19.53 11.88 -5.74
N PRO A 337 -20.75 11.58 -6.19
CA PRO A 337 -21.58 10.51 -5.63
C PRO A 337 -21.02 9.09 -5.84
N GLY A 338 -20.04 8.93 -6.74
CA GLY A 338 -19.32 7.66 -6.93
C GLY A 338 -18.15 7.45 -5.98
N PHE A 339 -17.81 8.41 -5.12
CA PHE A 339 -16.73 8.33 -4.15
C PHE A 339 -17.25 8.03 -2.74
N ALA A 340 -16.59 7.09 -2.05
CA ALA A 340 -16.92 6.72 -0.68
C ALA A 340 -15.66 6.52 0.18
N ILE A 341 -15.85 6.49 1.49
CA ILE A 341 -14.83 6.14 2.49
C ILE A 341 -15.34 4.92 3.25
N THR A 342 -14.53 3.86 3.32
CA THR A 342 -14.81 2.68 4.15
C THR A 342 -14.61 3.04 5.61
N ARG A 343 -15.65 2.80 6.42
CA ARG A 343 -15.67 3.14 7.85
C ARG A 343 -15.18 1.99 8.72
N ASP A 344 -14.59 2.36 9.85
CA ASP A 344 -14.16 1.44 10.91
C ASP A 344 -15.03 1.70 12.16
N PRO A 345 -16.25 1.12 12.24
CA PRO A 345 -17.26 1.53 13.20
C PRO A 345 -17.05 0.99 14.62
N ALA A 346 -16.12 0.07 14.84
CA ALA A 346 -15.89 -0.54 16.14
C ALA A 346 -14.43 -0.98 16.31
N TRP A 347 -13.98 -1.09 17.57
CA TRP A 347 -12.68 -1.67 17.91
C TRP A 347 -12.72 -2.36 19.27
N LEU A 348 -11.78 -3.28 19.48
CA LEU A 348 -11.52 -3.92 20.76
C LEU A 348 -10.01 -3.98 21.03
N ALA A 349 -9.64 -3.84 22.29
CA ALA A 349 -8.28 -3.93 22.79
C ALA A 349 -8.24 -4.67 24.13
N VAL A 350 -7.12 -5.35 24.41
CA VAL A 350 -6.88 -6.02 25.69
C VAL A 350 -5.89 -5.19 26.50
N ASP A 351 -6.28 -4.71 27.68
CA ASP A 351 -5.52 -3.84 28.57
C ASP A 351 -4.71 -4.65 29.61
N GLU A 352 -4.54 -4.12 30.82
CA GLU A 352 -3.89 -4.73 31.97
C GLU A 352 -4.72 -4.48 33.25
N PRO A 353 -4.76 -5.42 34.21
CA PRO A 353 -5.43 -5.21 35.49
C PRO A 353 -4.92 -3.96 36.21
N GLY A 354 -5.84 -3.08 36.63
CA GLY A 354 -5.49 -1.86 37.37
C GLY A 354 -4.87 -0.75 36.52
N ARG A 355 -4.78 -0.91 35.19
CA ARG A 355 -4.36 0.13 34.25
C ARG A 355 -5.37 0.27 33.09
N PRO A 356 -6.56 0.84 33.35
CA PRO A 356 -7.53 1.14 32.30
C PRO A 356 -6.87 1.97 31.20
N GLN A 357 -7.16 1.66 29.93
CA GLN A 357 -6.54 2.24 28.73
C GLN A 357 -5.12 1.73 28.40
N GLY A 358 -4.54 0.84 29.21
CA GLY A 358 -3.43 -0.05 28.83
C GLY A 358 -2.15 0.61 28.28
N PRO A 359 -1.21 -0.19 27.74
CA PRO A 359 -0.15 0.31 26.87
C PRO A 359 -0.70 0.66 25.47
N ASP A 360 -0.01 1.55 24.75
CA ASP A 360 -0.46 2.03 23.42
C ASP A 360 -0.60 0.92 22.37
N VAL A 361 0.18 -0.16 22.52
CA VAL A 361 0.16 -1.34 21.67
C VAL A 361 0.08 -2.59 22.56
N THR A 362 -0.95 -3.39 22.34
CA THR A 362 -1.21 -4.60 23.13
C THR A 362 -0.89 -5.87 22.35
N GLY A 363 -0.93 -5.77 21.02
CA GLY A 363 -0.76 -6.87 20.08
C GLY A 363 -2.01 -7.75 19.92
N LEU A 364 -3.07 -7.50 20.69
CA LEU A 364 -4.41 -8.10 20.54
C LEU A 364 -5.46 -7.09 20.07
N ASP A 365 -5.01 -5.89 19.71
CA ASP A 365 -5.88 -4.81 19.23
C ASP A 365 -6.48 -5.18 17.87
N VAL A 366 -7.79 -4.99 17.74
CA VAL A 366 -8.56 -5.25 16.52
C VAL A 366 -9.44 -4.05 16.18
N ALA A 367 -9.38 -3.61 14.93
CA ALA A 367 -10.39 -2.73 14.36
C ALA A 367 -11.37 -3.54 13.52
N VAL A 368 -12.66 -3.25 13.68
CA VAL A 368 -13.76 -3.76 12.87
C VAL A 368 -13.99 -2.76 11.75
N ARG A 369 -13.94 -3.24 10.52
CA ARG A 369 -14.10 -2.45 9.30
C ARG A 369 -15.35 -2.90 8.57
N GLU A 370 -16.15 -1.99 8.06
CA GLU A 370 -17.30 -2.37 7.24
C GLU A 370 -16.88 -2.98 5.90
N VAL A 371 -17.72 -3.85 5.35
CA VAL A 371 -17.61 -4.29 3.96
C VAL A 371 -18.31 -3.26 3.08
N PRO A 372 -17.62 -2.57 2.14
CA PRO A 372 -18.27 -1.60 1.27
C PRO A 372 -19.36 -2.21 0.39
N ASP A 373 -20.38 -1.43 0.08
CA ASP A 373 -21.46 -1.86 -0.81
C ASP A 373 -20.94 -2.26 -2.19
N GLY A 374 -21.44 -3.39 -2.70
CA GLY A 374 -21.01 -3.94 -3.98
C GLY A 374 -19.49 -4.23 -4.02
N ILE A 375 -18.93 -4.76 -2.93
CA ILE A 375 -17.49 -5.03 -2.82
C ILE A 375 -16.92 -5.83 -4.00
N ALA A 376 -17.69 -6.76 -4.56
CA ALA A 376 -17.26 -7.58 -5.70
C ALA A 376 -16.95 -6.77 -6.97
N ASP A 377 -17.40 -5.51 -7.07
CA ASP A 377 -17.10 -4.57 -8.16
C ASP A 377 -15.87 -3.69 -7.88
N LEU A 378 -15.33 -3.74 -6.66
CA LEU A 378 -14.14 -2.99 -6.26
C LEU A 378 -12.87 -3.79 -6.57
N ARG A 379 -11.86 -3.10 -7.12
CA ARG A 379 -10.52 -3.64 -7.32
C ARG A 379 -9.52 -2.79 -6.55
N CYS A 380 -8.73 -3.41 -5.68
CA CYS A 380 -7.62 -2.71 -5.05
C CYS A 380 -6.61 -2.29 -6.12
N LEU A 381 -6.28 -0.99 -6.19
CA LEU A 381 -5.47 -0.44 -7.27
C LEU A 381 -4.11 -1.14 -7.36
N VAL A 382 -3.49 -1.46 -6.23
CA VAL A 382 -2.18 -2.12 -6.18
C VAL A 382 -2.18 -3.48 -6.89
N GLY A 383 -3.30 -4.21 -6.86
CA GLY A 383 -3.48 -5.46 -7.58
C GLY A 383 -3.86 -5.25 -9.05
N LEU A 384 -4.63 -4.20 -9.32
CA LEU A 384 -5.07 -3.85 -10.67
C LEU A 384 -3.88 -3.50 -11.58
N VAL A 385 -2.90 -2.75 -11.05
CA VAL A 385 -1.67 -2.36 -11.77
C VAL A 385 -0.50 -3.32 -11.55
N ALA A 386 -0.67 -4.40 -10.80
CA ALA A 386 0.41 -5.34 -10.51
C ALA A 386 0.88 -6.04 -11.80
N PRO A 387 2.21 -6.11 -12.05
CA PRO A 387 2.74 -6.97 -13.09
C PRO A 387 2.35 -8.43 -12.84
N ARG A 388 2.10 -9.18 -13.92
CA ARG A 388 1.72 -10.61 -13.86
C ARG A 388 2.77 -11.49 -14.57
N PRO A 389 3.93 -11.78 -13.92
CA PRO A 389 5.02 -12.53 -14.53
C PRO A 389 4.57 -13.86 -15.14
N GLY A 390 4.80 -14.02 -16.45
CA GLY A 390 4.37 -15.19 -17.24
C GLY A 390 2.88 -15.26 -17.62
N LEU A 391 2.06 -14.25 -17.30
CA LEU A 391 0.63 -14.23 -17.61
C LEU A 391 0.20 -13.09 -18.56
N GLY A 392 1.16 -12.33 -19.11
CA GLY A 392 0.89 -11.21 -20.01
C GLY A 392 0.71 -9.88 -19.28
N ARG A 393 -0.17 -9.00 -19.80
CA ARG A 393 -0.38 -7.63 -19.30
C ARG A 393 -0.77 -7.61 -17.82
N SER A 394 -0.83 -6.45 -17.19
CA SER A 394 -1.50 -6.30 -15.89
C SER A 394 -3.02 -6.59 -15.98
N ALA A 395 -3.70 -6.67 -14.85
CA ALA A 395 -5.17 -6.79 -14.85
C ALA A 395 -5.83 -5.54 -15.46
N LEU A 396 -5.30 -4.35 -15.16
CA LEU A 396 -5.70 -3.10 -15.81
C LEU A 396 -5.54 -3.17 -17.33
N GLY A 397 -4.38 -3.65 -17.77
CA GLY A 397 -4.02 -3.70 -19.19
C GLY A 397 -4.93 -4.65 -19.98
N GLU A 398 -5.32 -5.80 -19.43
CA GLU A 398 -6.31 -6.67 -20.08
C GLU A 398 -7.68 -6.01 -20.19
N LEU A 399 -8.15 -5.35 -19.13
CA LEU A 399 -9.45 -4.67 -19.13
C LEU A 399 -9.48 -3.57 -20.19
N VAL A 400 -8.45 -2.72 -20.22
CA VAL A 400 -8.37 -1.61 -21.18
C VAL A 400 -8.17 -2.11 -22.60
N ALA A 401 -7.35 -3.16 -22.81
CA ALA A 401 -7.20 -3.76 -24.13
C ALA A 401 -8.53 -4.31 -24.67
N ALA A 402 -9.35 -4.92 -23.81
CA ALA A 402 -10.66 -5.46 -24.17
C ALA A 402 -11.68 -4.36 -24.53
N LEU A 403 -11.53 -3.15 -23.99
CA LEU A 403 -12.37 -2.00 -24.33
C LEU A 403 -12.08 -1.39 -25.71
N GLY A 404 -10.90 -1.68 -26.29
CA GLY A 404 -10.52 -1.31 -27.64
C GLY A 404 -9.72 0.00 -27.76
N PRO A 405 -9.48 0.49 -28.99
CA PRO A 405 -8.64 1.66 -29.25
C PRO A 405 -9.16 2.94 -28.56
N GLY A 406 -8.25 3.75 -28.01
CA GLY A 406 -8.57 4.98 -27.28
C GLY A 406 -9.08 4.77 -25.85
N ALA A 407 -9.18 3.51 -25.40
CA ALA A 407 -9.66 3.20 -24.07
C ALA A 407 -8.66 3.58 -22.96
N ALA A 408 -7.35 3.62 -23.24
CA ALA A 408 -6.35 3.96 -22.24
C ALA A 408 -6.45 5.44 -21.80
N GLU A 409 -6.63 6.34 -22.75
CA GLU A 409 -6.86 7.76 -22.53
C GLU A 409 -8.18 7.98 -21.79
N GLN A 410 -9.26 7.31 -22.23
CA GLN A 410 -10.56 7.41 -21.57
C GLN A 410 -10.52 6.87 -20.13
N TRP A 411 -9.86 5.72 -19.91
CA TRP A 411 -9.72 5.13 -18.57
C TRP A 411 -8.89 6.05 -17.65
N THR A 412 -7.83 6.66 -18.16
CA THR A 412 -7.02 7.64 -17.42
C THR A 412 -7.83 8.88 -17.06
N ALA A 413 -8.65 9.38 -17.99
CA ALA A 413 -9.56 10.49 -17.72
C ALA A 413 -10.60 10.14 -16.64
N ASP A 414 -11.26 8.98 -16.79
CA ASP A 414 -12.29 8.53 -15.86
C ASP A 414 -11.71 8.24 -14.46
N TYR A 415 -10.51 7.65 -14.40
CA TYR A 415 -9.78 7.46 -13.16
C TYR A 415 -9.47 8.79 -12.48
N THR A 416 -8.99 9.78 -13.24
CA THR A 416 -8.70 11.10 -12.70
C THR A 416 -9.96 11.73 -12.10
N ASP A 417 -11.06 11.73 -12.85
CA ASP A 417 -12.31 12.39 -12.46
C ASP A 417 -13.05 11.69 -11.30
N ARG A 418 -12.99 10.35 -11.25
CA ARG A 418 -13.81 9.54 -10.32
C ARG A 418 -13.01 8.94 -9.16
N VAL A 419 -11.69 9.05 -9.18
CA VAL A 419 -10.81 8.54 -8.12
C VAL A 419 -9.95 9.64 -7.54
N LEU A 420 -9.19 10.36 -8.37
CA LEU A 420 -8.22 11.35 -7.89
C LEU A 420 -8.89 12.67 -7.46
N VAL A 421 -9.73 13.25 -8.31
CA VAL A 421 -10.40 14.54 -8.06
C VAL A 421 -11.28 14.51 -6.80
N PRO A 422 -12.08 13.46 -6.51
CA PRO A 422 -12.87 13.41 -5.27
C PRO A 422 -12.01 13.47 -4.00
N MET A 423 -10.81 12.88 -4.01
CA MET A 423 -9.88 12.94 -2.88
C MET A 423 -9.26 14.34 -2.72
N LEU A 424 -8.97 15.03 -3.83
CA LEU A 424 -8.56 16.43 -3.81
C LEU A 424 -9.69 17.34 -3.31
N HIS A 425 -10.92 17.10 -3.75
CA HIS A 425 -12.09 17.85 -3.30
C HIS A 425 -12.35 17.66 -1.81
N LEU A 426 -12.19 16.42 -1.29
CA LEU A 426 -12.27 16.16 0.16
C LEU A 426 -11.27 17.01 0.92
N TYR A 427 -10.01 17.01 0.49
CA TYR A 427 -8.96 17.80 1.13
C TYR A 427 -9.25 19.30 1.06
N ALA A 428 -9.67 19.80 -0.11
CA ALA A 428 -10.05 21.20 -0.30
C ALA A 428 -11.20 21.63 0.63
N ALA A 429 -12.24 20.80 0.76
CA ALA A 429 -13.43 21.13 1.53
C ALA A 429 -13.26 20.99 3.05
N THR A 430 -12.38 20.08 3.50
CA THR A 430 -12.33 19.65 4.90
C THR A 430 -10.96 19.76 5.57
N GLY A 431 -9.90 20.00 4.80
CA GLY A 431 -8.52 19.90 5.27
C GLY A 431 -8.08 18.46 5.57
N ILE A 432 -8.92 17.45 5.35
CA ILE A 432 -8.59 16.04 5.58
C ILE A 432 -7.87 15.49 4.35
N GLY A 433 -6.58 15.22 4.50
CA GLY A 433 -5.75 14.54 3.50
C GLY A 433 -5.76 13.03 3.70
N LEU A 434 -5.90 12.26 2.62
CA LEU A 434 -5.89 10.80 2.64
C LEU A 434 -4.52 10.25 2.24
N GLU A 435 -3.98 9.32 3.02
CA GLU A 435 -2.85 8.46 2.62
C GLU A 435 -3.31 7.38 1.62
N ALA A 436 -3.93 7.82 0.52
CA ALA A 436 -4.51 6.95 -0.51
C ALA A 436 -3.43 6.51 -1.51
N HIS A 437 -2.45 5.76 -1.02
CA HIS A 437 -1.55 4.98 -1.87
C HIS A 437 -2.30 3.82 -2.55
N GLN A 438 -1.67 3.15 -3.52
CA GLN A 438 -2.31 2.08 -4.31
C GLN A 438 -3.06 1.03 -3.48
N GLN A 439 -2.57 0.66 -2.30
CA GLN A 439 -3.20 -0.36 -1.45
C GLN A 439 -4.43 0.13 -0.66
N ASN A 440 -4.61 1.44 -0.51
CA ASN A 440 -5.72 2.08 0.21
C ASN A 440 -6.80 2.64 -0.74
N THR A 441 -6.57 2.51 -2.06
CA THR A 441 -7.49 2.96 -3.11
C THR A 441 -8.17 1.76 -3.75
N LEU A 442 -9.50 1.70 -3.64
CA LEU A 442 -10.34 0.73 -4.32
C LEU A 442 -11.04 1.42 -5.51
N VAL A 443 -10.86 0.89 -6.72
CA VAL A 443 -11.50 1.40 -7.94
C VAL A 443 -12.75 0.58 -8.21
N ARG A 444 -13.91 1.24 -8.34
CA ARG A 444 -15.16 0.57 -8.72
C ARG A 444 -15.25 0.45 -10.23
N LEU A 445 -15.46 -0.77 -10.71
CA LEU A 445 -15.57 -1.06 -12.13
C LEU A 445 -16.97 -1.57 -12.47
N ASP A 446 -17.47 -1.21 -13.65
CA ASP A 446 -18.65 -1.87 -14.23
C ASP A 446 -18.28 -3.25 -14.82
N ALA A 447 -19.29 -3.97 -15.32
CA ALA A 447 -19.12 -5.28 -15.94
C ALA A 447 -18.23 -5.27 -17.20
N GLN A 448 -17.96 -4.10 -17.79
CA GLN A 448 -17.05 -3.92 -18.92
C GLN A 448 -15.64 -3.49 -18.49
N GLY A 449 -15.41 -3.25 -17.20
CA GLY A 449 -14.12 -2.80 -16.67
C GLY A 449 -13.92 -1.28 -16.69
N ARG A 450 -14.97 -0.47 -16.87
CA ARG A 450 -14.89 0.99 -16.85
C ARG A 450 -15.02 1.53 -15.43
N VAL A 451 -14.32 2.62 -15.15
CA VAL A 451 -14.34 3.27 -13.83
C VAL A 451 -15.69 3.94 -13.60
N THR A 452 -16.42 3.51 -12.57
CA THR A 452 -17.70 4.09 -12.15
C THR A 452 -17.62 4.85 -10.83
N GLY A 453 -16.55 4.65 -10.06
CA GLY A 453 -16.34 5.30 -8.78
C GLY A 453 -15.11 4.79 -8.05
N SER A 454 -15.01 5.13 -6.77
CA SER A 454 -13.93 4.67 -5.91
C SER A 454 -14.30 4.63 -4.44
N THR A 455 -13.50 3.92 -3.67
CA THR A 455 -13.61 3.86 -2.22
C THR A 455 -12.22 3.96 -1.62
N PHE A 456 -12.01 4.91 -0.71
CA PHE A 456 -10.82 4.93 0.14
C PHE A 456 -11.04 3.99 1.33
N ARG A 457 -9.97 3.31 1.75
CA ARG A 457 -9.94 2.56 3.00
C ARG A 457 -8.67 2.87 3.75
N ASP A 458 -8.79 3.05 5.07
CA ASP A 458 -7.79 2.86 6.13
C ASP A 458 -8.26 3.65 7.38
N ASN A 459 -7.66 3.41 8.54
CA ASN A 459 -7.85 4.22 9.75
C ASN A 459 -6.54 4.79 10.34
N GLN A 460 -5.39 4.55 9.70
CA GLN A 460 -4.13 5.20 10.06
C GLN A 460 -3.92 6.45 9.18
N GLY A 461 -4.15 6.33 7.88
CA GLY A 461 -3.80 7.33 6.87
C GLY A 461 -4.68 8.58 6.74
N TYR A 462 -5.03 9.27 7.83
CA TYR A 462 -5.74 10.57 7.78
C TYR A 462 -4.90 11.70 8.36
N TYR A 463 -4.53 12.65 7.50
CA TYR A 463 -3.92 13.92 7.87
C TYR A 463 -5.01 14.99 8.05
N LEU A 464 -4.79 15.93 8.95
CA LEU A 464 -5.58 17.16 9.05
C LEU A 464 -4.65 18.36 8.92
N ALA A 465 -4.91 19.21 7.93
CA ALA A 465 -4.26 20.51 7.81
C ALA A 465 -4.55 21.36 9.06
N THR A 466 -3.49 21.90 9.68
CA THR A 466 -3.59 22.66 10.93
C THR A 466 -4.58 23.82 10.83
N SER A 467 -4.67 24.46 9.67
CA SER A 467 -5.62 25.55 9.41
C SER A 467 -7.10 25.15 9.57
N TYR A 468 -7.43 23.85 9.44
CA TYR A 468 -8.80 23.33 9.54
C TYR A 468 -9.17 22.79 10.93
N LEU A 469 -8.19 22.58 11.82
CA LEU A 469 -8.43 22.01 13.16
C LEU A 469 -9.51 22.77 13.95
N PRO A 470 -9.52 24.12 14.04
CA PRO A 470 -10.55 24.82 14.82
C PRO A 470 -11.97 24.57 14.29
N GLY A 471 -12.14 24.48 12.97
CA GLY A 471 -13.43 24.19 12.33
C GLY A 471 -13.89 22.76 12.60
N LEU A 472 -12.98 21.80 12.54
CA LEU A 472 -13.24 20.40 12.85
C LEU A 472 -13.66 20.21 14.31
N LEU A 473 -12.89 20.75 15.26
CA LEU A 473 -13.19 20.66 16.70
C LEU A 473 -14.56 21.26 17.03
N LYS A 474 -14.89 22.41 16.43
CA LYS A 474 -16.21 23.03 16.56
C LYS A 474 -17.33 22.15 16.02
N ARG A 475 -17.14 21.47 14.89
CA ARG A 475 -18.14 20.56 14.31
C ARG A 475 -18.37 19.34 15.19
N LEU A 476 -17.31 18.80 15.79
CA LEU A 476 -17.39 17.65 16.70
C LEU A 476 -17.86 18.01 18.11
N GLY A 477 -17.77 19.30 18.51
CA GLY A 477 -17.95 19.69 19.90
C GLY A 477 -16.89 19.05 20.81
N ALA A 478 -15.68 18.85 20.29
CA ALA A 478 -14.58 18.16 20.97
C ALA A 478 -13.41 19.12 21.25
N ASP A 479 -12.63 18.83 22.29
CA ASP A 479 -11.46 19.63 22.68
C ASP A 479 -10.17 19.19 21.96
N SER A 480 -10.17 17.99 21.36
CA SER A 480 -9.02 17.42 20.66
C SER A 480 -9.47 16.47 19.54
N SER A 481 -8.54 16.17 18.63
CA SER A 481 -8.73 15.24 17.50
C SER A 481 -7.63 14.17 17.54
N THR A 482 -7.99 12.96 17.13
CA THR A 482 -7.07 11.82 16.95
C THR A 482 -6.43 11.79 15.56
N LEU A 483 -6.87 12.67 14.65
CA LEU A 483 -6.27 12.83 13.34
C LEU A 483 -4.83 13.32 13.45
N ALA A 484 -4.02 12.99 12.44
CA ALA A 484 -2.66 13.50 12.34
C ALA A 484 -2.69 14.98 11.94
N VAL A 485 -2.80 15.87 12.92
CA VAL A 485 -2.74 17.32 12.70
C VAL A 485 -1.30 17.71 12.36
N VAL A 486 -1.10 18.24 11.16
CA VAL A 486 0.21 18.65 10.64
C VAL A 486 0.09 19.96 9.87
N ASP A 487 1.22 20.62 9.63
CA ASP A 487 1.27 21.84 8.82
C ASP A 487 0.69 21.59 7.42
N ASP A 488 -0.07 22.56 6.90
CA ASP A 488 -0.73 22.48 5.60
C ASP A 488 0.23 22.14 4.46
N ALA A 489 1.44 22.72 4.44
CA ALA A 489 2.42 22.45 3.39
C ALA A 489 2.96 21.02 3.50
N LEU A 490 3.08 20.47 4.72
CA LEU A 490 3.47 19.09 4.91
C LEU A 490 2.37 18.12 4.44
N VAL A 491 1.09 18.44 4.64
CA VAL A 491 -0.02 17.66 4.05
C VAL A 491 0.11 17.66 2.53
N ASP A 492 0.31 18.82 1.92
CA ASP A 492 0.49 18.95 0.47
C ASP A 492 1.66 18.08 -0.04
N ASP A 493 2.76 18.00 0.70
CA ASP A 493 3.90 17.14 0.37
C ASP A 493 3.55 15.65 0.45
N ARG A 494 2.85 15.22 1.52
CA ARG A 494 2.41 13.83 1.68
C ARG A 494 1.43 13.45 0.57
N LEU A 495 0.44 14.29 0.29
CA LEU A 495 -0.56 14.03 -0.76
C LEU A 495 0.06 14.03 -2.16
N SER A 496 1.06 14.87 -2.43
CA SER A 496 1.80 14.82 -3.70
C SER A 496 2.48 13.47 -3.93
N TYR A 497 2.99 12.84 -2.86
CA TYR A 497 3.51 11.48 -2.97
C TYR A 497 2.38 10.45 -3.10
N TYR A 498 1.42 10.42 -2.17
CA TYR A 498 0.44 9.34 -2.10
C TYR A 498 -0.58 9.36 -3.24
N LEU A 499 -1.17 10.54 -3.51
CA LEU A 499 -2.24 10.69 -4.49
C LEU A 499 -1.74 10.79 -5.94
N LEU A 500 -0.61 11.46 -6.17
CA LEU A 500 -0.06 11.60 -7.52
C LEU A 500 0.98 10.52 -7.81
N ARG A 501 2.15 10.57 -7.16
CA ARG A 501 3.29 9.71 -7.54
C ARG A 501 3.06 8.22 -7.29
N ASN A 502 2.50 7.87 -6.14
CA ASN A 502 2.29 6.49 -5.76
C ASN A 502 1.10 5.88 -6.50
N GLN A 503 -0.07 6.55 -6.55
CA GLN A 503 -1.25 6.00 -7.23
C GLN A 503 -1.46 6.47 -8.68
N ALA A 504 -1.65 7.77 -8.95
CA ALA A 504 -2.20 8.18 -10.26
C ALA A 504 -1.19 7.92 -11.39
N LEU A 505 0.09 8.19 -11.12
CA LEU A 505 1.16 7.90 -12.07
C LEU A 505 1.39 6.39 -12.27
N SER A 506 0.97 5.54 -11.32
CA SER A 506 1.06 4.08 -11.48
C SER A 506 0.11 3.53 -12.54
N VAL A 507 -1.07 4.13 -12.69
CA VAL A 507 -2.02 3.81 -13.77
C VAL A 507 -1.36 4.10 -15.12
N ILE A 508 -0.78 5.29 -15.25
CA ILE A 508 -0.16 5.76 -16.48
C ILE A 508 1.04 4.86 -16.85
N GLY A 509 1.96 4.66 -15.91
CA GLY A 509 3.13 3.79 -16.12
C GLY A 509 2.73 2.35 -16.45
N CYS A 510 1.68 1.83 -15.82
CA CYS A 510 1.15 0.50 -16.11
C CYS A 510 0.62 0.38 -17.54
N LEU A 511 -0.24 1.31 -17.98
CA LEU A 511 -0.82 1.31 -19.33
C LEU A 511 0.25 1.49 -20.42
N ALA A 512 1.28 2.30 -20.15
CA ALA A 512 2.42 2.49 -21.04
C ALA A 512 3.27 1.21 -21.17
N VAL A 513 3.62 0.59 -20.03
CA VAL A 513 4.41 -0.66 -20.01
C VAL A 513 3.64 -1.83 -20.66
N ASP A 514 2.31 -1.87 -20.52
CA ASP A 514 1.44 -2.85 -21.19
C ASP A 514 1.24 -2.58 -22.70
N GLY A 515 1.81 -1.48 -23.21
CA GLY A 515 1.83 -1.10 -24.62
C GLY A 515 0.47 -0.63 -25.15
N LEU A 516 -0.33 0.05 -24.32
CA LEU A 516 -1.68 0.47 -24.67
C LEU A 516 -1.80 1.94 -25.10
N ALA A 517 -0.91 2.81 -24.62
CA ALA A 517 -0.81 4.21 -25.05
C ALA A 517 0.60 4.75 -24.74
N ASP A 518 0.98 5.85 -25.38
CA ASP A 518 2.20 6.58 -25.01
C ASP A 518 2.01 7.24 -23.64
N GLU A 519 3.05 7.16 -22.82
CA GLU A 519 3.01 7.65 -21.45
C GLU A 519 2.81 9.18 -21.37
N ARG A 520 3.35 9.93 -22.34
CA ARG A 520 3.21 11.40 -22.40
C ARG A 520 1.81 11.81 -22.78
N ASP A 521 1.15 11.06 -23.66
CA ASP A 521 -0.25 11.31 -24.02
C ASP A 521 -1.16 11.11 -22.79
N LEU A 522 -0.92 10.06 -22.01
CA LEU A 522 -1.67 9.82 -20.77
C LEU A 522 -1.38 10.87 -19.68
N LEU A 523 -0.13 11.34 -19.56
CA LEU A 523 0.22 12.47 -18.69
C LEU A 523 -0.50 13.77 -19.12
N ALA A 524 -0.62 14.01 -20.43
CA ALA A 524 -1.36 15.14 -20.95
C ALA A 524 -2.87 15.04 -20.64
N VAL A 525 -3.44 13.83 -20.71
CA VAL A 525 -4.83 13.57 -20.26
C VAL A 525 -5.00 13.90 -18.78
N LEU A 526 -4.14 13.36 -17.90
CA LEU A 526 -4.16 13.64 -16.47
C LEU A 526 -4.07 15.15 -16.19
N ALA A 527 -3.11 15.83 -16.81
CA ALA A 527 -2.93 17.28 -16.67
C ALA A 527 -4.17 18.05 -17.16
N GLY A 528 -4.76 17.64 -18.28
CA GLY A 528 -5.99 18.23 -18.82
C GLY A 528 -7.18 18.11 -17.86
N ARG A 529 -7.36 16.93 -17.27
CA ARG A 529 -8.42 16.69 -16.27
C ARG A 529 -8.19 17.46 -14.97
N LEU A 530 -6.95 17.52 -14.49
CA LEU A 530 -6.60 18.34 -13.32
C LEU A 530 -6.90 19.83 -13.57
N ARG A 531 -6.52 20.38 -14.74
CA ARG A 531 -6.86 21.78 -15.11
C ARG A 531 -8.36 22.01 -15.14
N ALA A 532 -9.13 21.06 -15.67
CA ALA A 532 -10.58 21.14 -15.71
C ALA A 532 -11.22 21.10 -14.31
N ALA A 533 -10.57 20.44 -13.34
CA ALA A 533 -11.05 20.35 -11.97
C ALA A 533 -10.71 21.58 -11.09
N LEU A 534 -9.74 22.42 -11.49
CA LEU A 534 -9.29 23.56 -10.67
C LEU A 534 -10.42 24.48 -10.19
N PRO A 535 -11.40 24.88 -11.03
CA PRO A 535 -12.49 25.76 -10.56
C PRO A 535 -13.33 25.11 -9.45
N ALA A 536 -13.68 23.83 -9.60
CA ALA A 536 -14.45 23.11 -8.60
C ALA A 536 -13.67 22.91 -7.29
N LEU A 537 -12.37 22.66 -7.38
CA LEU A 537 -11.49 22.57 -6.20
C LEU A 537 -11.35 23.92 -5.48
N ALA A 538 -11.27 25.02 -6.23
CA ALA A 538 -11.23 26.37 -5.66
C ALA A 538 -12.56 26.75 -4.98
N GLU A 539 -13.70 26.28 -5.50
CA GLU A 539 -15.02 26.48 -4.89
C GLU A 539 -15.23 25.61 -3.65
N ALA A 540 -14.59 24.44 -3.56
CA ALA A 540 -14.73 23.51 -2.45
C ALA A 540 -14.19 24.06 -1.11
N GLY A 541 -13.14 24.89 -1.14
CA GLY A 541 -12.61 25.54 0.05
C GLY A 541 -11.47 26.54 -0.23
N PRO A 542 -11.05 27.33 0.79
CA PRO A 542 -10.00 28.35 0.62
C PRO A 542 -8.69 27.78 0.08
N ASP A 543 -8.21 28.34 -1.03
CA ASP A 543 -7.05 27.84 -1.79
C ASP A 543 -7.12 26.33 -2.07
N GLY A 544 -8.33 25.79 -2.28
CA GLY A 544 -8.57 24.36 -2.42
C GLY A 544 -7.96 23.73 -3.67
N ASP A 545 -7.66 24.54 -4.68
CA ASP A 545 -7.00 24.13 -5.92
C ASP A 545 -5.46 24.19 -5.84
N ARG A 546 -4.87 24.68 -4.73
CA ARG A 546 -3.42 24.90 -4.59
C ARG A 546 -2.57 23.66 -4.87
N LEU A 547 -3.03 22.51 -4.39
CA LEU A 547 -2.28 21.25 -4.52
C LEU A 547 -2.26 20.79 -5.97
N ALA A 548 -3.41 20.86 -6.65
CA ALA A 548 -3.52 20.53 -8.07
C ALA A 548 -2.72 21.52 -8.95
N ARG A 549 -2.74 22.82 -8.64
CA ARG A 549 -1.88 23.82 -9.30
C ARG A 549 -0.41 23.51 -9.11
N ARG A 550 0.03 23.22 -7.88
CA ARG A 550 1.40 22.81 -7.58
C ARG A 550 1.83 21.61 -8.43
N TRP A 551 0.97 20.60 -8.58
CA TRP A 551 1.27 19.45 -9.45
C TRP A 551 1.39 19.84 -10.93
N LEU A 552 0.64 20.84 -11.39
CA LEU A 552 0.64 21.29 -12.78
C LEU A 552 1.74 22.29 -13.12
N GLU A 553 2.42 22.88 -12.13
CA GLU A 553 3.30 24.04 -12.32
C GLU A 553 4.71 23.86 -11.76
N ALA A 554 4.89 23.05 -10.71
CA ALA A 554 6.20 22.91 -10.08
C ALA A 554 7.18 22.09 -10.93
N ASP A 555 8.45 22.49 -10.98
CA ASP A 555 9.52 21.73 -11.67
C ASP A 555 9.81 20.40 -10.97
N THR A 556 9.74 20.40 -9.64
CA THR A 556 9.97 19.22 -8.80
C THR A 556 8.82 19.02 -7.82
N LEU A 557 8.61 17.76 -7.44
CA LEU A 557 7.63 17.38 -6.43
C LEU A 557 8.26 16.39 -5.44
N PRO A 558 7.85 16.43 -4.16
CA PRO A 558 8.36 15.54 -3.14
C PRO A 558 8.10 14.08 -3.49
N CYS A 559 9.07 13.22 -3.16
CA CYS A 559 9.03 11.79 -3.40
C CYS A 559 9.67 11.03 -2.25
N LYS A 560 9.00 9.97 -1.78
CA LYS A 560 9.53 9.09 -0.74
C LYS A 560 10.67 8.21 -1.29
N GLY A 561 11.81 8.23 -0.61
CA GLY A 561 12.95 7.36 -0.87
C GLY A 561 12.87 6.09 -0.02
N ASN A 562 12.37 4.99 -0.58
CA ASN A 562 12.15 3.76 0.16
C ASN A 562 13.46 3.01 0.47
N LEU A 563 14.48 3.08 -0.40
CA LEU A 563 15.77 2.44 -0.12
C LEU A 563 16.48 3.14 1.03
N LEU A 564 16.58 4.47 1.00
CA LEU A 564 17.21 5.25 2.05
C LEU A 564 16.40 5.19 3.35
N THR A 565 15.07 5.27 3.28
CA THR A 565 14.22 5.10 4.47
C THR A 565 14.51 3.77 5.15
N ARG A 566 14.62 2.71 4.36
CA ARG A 566 14.95 1.37 4.84
C ARG A 566 16.35 1.30 5.44
N LEU A 567 17.35 1.89 4.78
CA LEU A 567 18.73 1.90 5.27
C LEU A 567 18.93 2.74 6.54
N HIS A 568 18.05 3.70 6.83
CA HIS A 568 18.08 4.44 8.08
C HIS A 568 17.35 3.76 9.24
N GLY A 569 16.82 2.54 9.06
CA GLY A 569 16.15 1.77 10.12
C GLY A 569 14.88 2.44 10.66
N ILE A 570 14.23 3.32 9.88
CA ILE A 570 13.09 4.09 10.33
C ILE A 570 11.85 3.18 10.40
N ASP A 571 11.28 3.01 11.61
CA ASP A 571 9.94 2.42 11.76
C ASP A 571 8.89 3.50 11.53
N GLU A 572 8.23 3.44 10.37
CA GLU A 572 7.25 4.45 9.97
C GLU A 572 6.03 4.50 10.89
N VAL A 573 5.74 3.48 11.70
CA VAL A 573 4.57 3.53 12.62
C VAL A 573 4.88 4.33 13.88
N LEU A 574 6.14 4.34 14.33
CA LEU A 574 6.54 4.96 15.60
C LEU A 574 7.22 6.32 15.42
N ALA A 575 7.74 6.60 14.23
CA ALA A 575 8.42 7.85 13.95
C ALA A 575 7.44 9.03 13.82
N PRO A 576 7.79 10.23 14.33
CA PRO A 576 7.04 11.46 14.08
C PRO A 576 6.83 11.69 12.59
N LEU A 577 5.68 12.24 12.20
CA LEU A 577 5.25 12.39 10.80
C LEU A 577 6.23 13.15 9.91
N ASP A 578 6.97 14.12 10.45
CA ASP A 578 8.01 14.88 9.74
C ASP A 578 9.31 14.09 9.52
N ALA A 579 9.59 13.10 10.38
CA ALA A 579 10.77 12.23 10.31
C ALA A 579 10.46 10.81 9.80
N GLN A 580 9.19 10.48 9.57
CA GLN A 580 8.63 9.15 9.30
C GLN A 580 9.21 8.44 8.08
N SER A 581 9.75 9.19 7.11
CA SER A 581 10.43 8.65 5.94
C SER A 581 11.40 9.67 5.36
N VAL A 582 12.35 9.20 4.54
CA VAL A 582 13.19 10.08 3.72
C VAL A 582 12.39 10.57 2.53
N TYR A 583 12.34 11.89 2.35
CA TYR A 583 11.72 12.53 1.20
C TYR A 583 12.78 13.31 0.42
N LEU A 584 12.66 13.28 -0.90
CA LEU A 584 13.57 13.89 -1.87
C LEU A 584 12.74 14.71 -2.86
N ASP A 585 13.35 15.74 -3.43
CA ASP A 585 12.77 16.44 -4.57
C ASP A 585 13.10 15.68 -5.86
N ALA A 586 12.05 15.22 -6.55
CA ALA A 586 12.17 14.53 -7.83
C ALA A 586 11.55 15.37 -8.95
N PRO A 587 12.02 15.23 -10.21
CA PRO A 587 11.40 15.87 -11.36
C PRO A 587 9.88 15.62 -11.43
N ASN A 588 9.13 16.63 -11.87
CA ASN A 588 7.69 16.53 -12.03
C ASN A 588 7.33 15.94 -13.40
N PRO A 589 6.75 14.73 -13.46
CA PRO A 589 6.43 14.09 -14.74
C PRO A 589 5.39 14.87 -15.56
N LEU A 590 4.57 15.71 -14.92
CA LEU A 590 3.60 16.56 -15.63
C LEU A 590 4.26 17.73 -16.37
N GLN A 591 5.46 18.17 -15.97
CA GLN A 591 6.26 19.14 -16.73
C GLN A 591 6.99 18.48 -17.89
N GLU A 592 7.50 17.26 -17.69
CA GLU A 592 8.22 16.51 -18.74
C GLU A 592 7.34 16.14 -19.95
N ALA A 593 6.02 16.05 -19.76
CA ALA A 593 5.06 15.83 -20.84
C ALA A 593 4.66 17.11 -21.59
N ALA A 594 4.93 18.29 -21.01
CA ALA A 594 4.63 19.58 -21.64
C ALA A 594 5.80 20.13 -22.49
N ALA A 595 7.00 19.56 -22.31
CA ALA A 595 8.22 19.84 -23.08
C ALA A 595 8.36 18.88 -24.26
#